data_AF-A0A249PJK9-F1
#
_entry.id   AF-A0A249PJK9-F1
#
_cell.length_a   1.000
_cell.length_b   1.000
_cell.length_c   1.000
_cell.angle_alpha   90.00
_cell.angle_beta   90.00
_cell.angle_gamma   90.00
#
_symmetry.space_group_name_H-M   'P 1'
#
loop_
_entity.id
_entity.type
_entity.pdbx_description
1 polymer ?
#
loop_
_entity_poly.entity_id
_entity_poly.type
_entity_poly.pdbx_seq_one_letter_code
_entity_poly.pdbx_strand_id
1 'polypeptide(L)'
;MTDGVVAFDHHGYSLRNRLLSYHTSGWANRYPEGWNCRLEHVSFNLLDRRDLNDNKMLGPEQYLHDPIVRAQRFLDRVNHMDPSARARAKHRVHIAV
;
A
#
# COMPACT_ATOMS: atom_id res chain seq x y z
N MET A 1 -0.53 -2.42 -0.71
CA MET A 1 -1.04 -3.53 -1.54
C MET A 1 -2.24 -3.06 -2.35
N THR A 2 -2.55 -3.68 -3.49
CA THR A 2 -3.72 -3.31 -4.30
C THR A 2 -4.24 -4.50 -5.10
N ASP A 3 -5.55 -4.54 -5.34
CA ASP A 3 -6.22 -5.48 -6.25
C ASP A 3 -6.42 -4.91 -7.66
N GLY A 4 -5.74 -3.80 -7.98
CA GLY A 4 -5.89 -3.06 -9.23
C GLY A 4 -6.87 -1.89 -9.16
N VAL A 5 -7.80 -1.90 -8.19
CA VAL A 5 -8.81 -0.83 -8.02
C VAL A 5 -8.64 -0.14 -6.67
N VAL A 6 -8.72 -0.92 -5.59
CA VAL A 6 -8.55 -0.45 -4.22
C VAL A 6 -7.11 -0.69 -3.80
N ALA A 7 -6.53 0.29 -3.13
CA ALA A 7 -5.23 0.19 -2.52
C ALA A 7 -5.36 0.31 -1.00
N PHE A 8 -4.50 -0.44 -0.31
CA PHE A 8 -4.38 -0.44 1.13
C PHE A 8 -2.94 -0.11 1.53
N ASP A 9 -2.79 0.85 2.44
CA ASP A 9 -1.52 1.25 3.07
C ASP A 9 -1.74 1.54 4.57
N HIS A 10 -0.73 2.08 5.24
CA HIS A 10 -0.81 2.41 6.66
C HIS A 10 -1.84 3.51 7.02
N HIS A 11 -2.32 4.28 6.03
CA HIS A 11 -3.41 5.23 6.19
C HIS A 11 -4.80 4.60 5.95
N GLY A 12 -4.85 3.35 5.48
CA GLY A 12 -6.07 2.59 5.27
C GLY A 12 -6.38 2.39 3.78
N TYR A 13 -7.67 2.47 3.42
CA TYR A 13 -8.15 2.12 2.09
C TYR A 13 -8.43 3.35 1.23
N SER A 14 -7.97 3.31 -0.02
CA SER A 14 -8.23 4.34 -1.02
C SER A 14 -8.34 3.74 -2.42
N LEU A 15 -8.68 4.55 -3.42
CA LEU A 15 -8.52 4.13 -4.82
C LEU A 15 -7.05 4.10 -5.18
N ARG A 16 -6.63 3.11 -5.97
CA ARG A 16 -5.25 2.99 -6.47
C ARG A 16 -4.75 4.30 -7.08
N ASN A 17 -5.52 4.90 -7.99
CA ASN A 17 -5.10 6.14 -8.64
C ASN A 17 -4.96 7.31 -7.66
N ARG A 18 -5.82 7.37 -6.63
CA ARG A 18 -5.70 8.41 -5.58
C ARG A 18 -4.43 8.22 -4.77
N LEU A 19 -4.10 6.98 -4.41
CA LEU A 19 -2.85 6.66 -3.71
C LEU A 19 -1.64 7.06 -4.56
N LEU A 20 -1.65 6.72 -5.85
CA LEU A 20 -0.57 7.08 -6.78
C LEU A 20 -0.39 8.59 -6.89
N SER A 21 -1.48 9.32 -7.15
CA SER A 21 -1.43 10.80 -7.20
C SER A 21 -0.91 11.39 -5.91
N TYR A 22 -1.31 10.86 -4.75
CA TYR A 22 -0.80 11.34 -3.46
C TYR A 22 0.73 11.17 -3.33
N HIS A 23 1.26 10.02 -3.75
CA HIS A 23 2.70 9.75 -3.70
C HIS A 23 3.51 10.45 -4.78
N THR A 24 2.91 10.84 -5.90
CA THR A 24 3.64 11.52 -6.98
C THR A 24 3.53 13.04 -6.89
N SER A 25 2.35 13.59 -6.63
CA SER A 25 2.10 15.03 -6.74
C SER A 25 2.83 15.86 -5.68
N GLY A 26 2.89 15.39 -4.43
CA GLY A 26 3.58 16.11 -3.36
C GLY A 26 5.09 16.20 -3.59
N TRP A 27 5.68 15.15 -4.14
CA TRP A 27 7.10 15.10 -4.49
C TRP A 27 7.38 15.84 -5.80
N ALA A 28 6.55 15.70 -6.82
CA ALA A 28 6.69 16.46 -8.06
C ALA A 28 6.67 17.99 -7.82
N ASN A 29 5.87 18.46 -6.85
CA ASN A 29 5.86 19.88 -6.47
C ASN A 29 7.12 20.34 -5.73
N ARG A 30 7.91 19.43 -5.16
CA ARG A 30 9.14 19.74 -4.43
C ARG A 30 10.41 19.65 -5.28
N TYR A 31 10.37 18.94 -6.40
CA TYR A 31 11.51 18.68 -7.27
C TYR A 31 11.25 19.24 -8.67
N PRO A 32 11.86 20.40 -9.04
CA PRO A 32 11.59 21.11 -10.29
C PRO A 32 11.83 20.29 -11.56
N GLU A 33 12.80 19.38 -11.52
CA GLU A 33 13.12 18.40 -12.58
C GLU A 33 12.06 17.30 -12.72
N GLY A 34 11.07 17.26 -11.83
CA GLY A 34 10.02 16.26 -11.75
C GLY A 34 10.38 15.11 -10.81
N TRP A 35 9.35 14.51 -10.21
CA TRP A 35 9.47 13.28 -9.44
C TRP A 35 8.69 12.17 -10.13
N ASN A 36 9.38 11.09 -10.48
CA ASN A 36 8.80 9.93 -11.13
C ASN A 36 8.94 8.71 -10.22
N CYS A 37 7.90 7.87 -10.18
CA CYS A 37 7.97 6.56 -9.54
C CYS A 37 7.62 5.46 -10.54
N ARG A 38 8.30 4.32 -10.43
CA ARG A 38 7.91 3.10 -11.14
C ARG A 38 7.10 2.22 -10.21
N LEU A 39 5.97 1.71 -10.71
CA LEU A 39 5.20 0.68 -10.02
C LEU A 39 5.70 -0.68 -10.47
N GLU A 40 6.05 -1.51 -9.49
CA GLU A 40 6.53 -2.86 -9.74
C GLU A 40 5.55 -3.86 -9.16
N HIS A 41 5.30 -4.93 -9.91
CA HIS A 41 4.57 -6.06 -9.40
C HIS A 41 5.49 -6.89 -8.52
N VAL A 42 5.12 -7.07 -7.26
CA VAL A 42 5.86 -7.92 -6.33
C VAL A 42 5.56 -9.38 -6.68
N SER A 43 6.55 -10.08 -7.22
CA SER A 43 6.42 -11.46 -7.68
C SER A 43 6.94 -12.50 -6.68
N PHE A 44 7.35 -12.07 -5.49
CA PHE A 44 7.93 -12.92 -4.45
C PHE A 44 7.09 -12.84 -3.16
N ASN A 45 7.28 -13.79 -2.26
CA ASN A 45 6.49 -13.86 -1.04
C ASN A 45 6.97 -12.84 0.01
N LEU A 46 6.14 -11.85 0.30
CA LEU A 46 6.41 -10.80 1.29
C LEU A 46 6.40 -11.28 2.76
N LEU A 47 6.11 -12.56 3.00
CA LEU A 47 6.19 -13.19 4.32
C LEU A 47 7.31 -14.24 4.39
N ASP A 48 8.00 -14.52 3.29
CA ASP A 48 9.14 -15.43 3.28
C ASP A 48 10.45 -14.67 3.44
N ARG A 49 11.23 -15.08 4.44
CA ARG A 49 12.52 -14.46 4.76
C ARG A 49 13.51 -14.54 3.61
N ARG A 50 13.58 -15.67 2.91
CA ARG A 50 14.57 -15.87 1.84
C ARG A 50 14.23 -14.96 0.67
N ASP A 51 12.97 -14.96 0.24
CA ASP A 51 12.48 -14.08 -0.82
C ASP A 51 12.72 -12.60 -0.50
N LEU A 52 12.48 -12.17 0.74
CA LEU A 52 12.76 -10.81 1.18
C LEU A 52 14.26 -10.47 1.12
N ASN A 53 15.12 -11.36 1.64
CA ASN A 53 16.58 -11.15 1.62
C ASN A 53 17.15 -11.10 0.20
N ASP A 54 16.69 -11.99 -0.70
CA ASP A 54 17.09 -12.03 -2.10
C ASP A 54 16.70 -10.72 -2.83
N ASN A 55 15.69 -10.01 -2.33
CA ASN A 55 15.23 -8.69 -2.80
C ASN A 55 15.69 -7.52 -1.92
N LYS A 56 16.66 -7.72 -1.02
CA LYS A 56 17.25 -6.69 -0.14
C LYS A 56 16.22 -6.01 0.80
N MET A 57 15.23 -6.77 1.26
CA MET A 57 14.23 -6.34 2.22
C MET A 57 14.38 -7.12 3.53
N LEU A 58 14.03 -6.49 4.66
CA LEU A 58 14.04 -7.16 5.97
C LEU A 58 12.81 -8.03 6.16
N GLY A 59 13.04 -9.29 6.52
CA GLY A 59 12.06 -10.23 7.05
C GLY A 59 11.56 -9.83 8.45
N PRO A 60 10.37 -10.31 8.85
CA PRO A 60 9.80 -10.03 10.17
C PRO A 60 10.75 -10.27 11.34
N GLU A 61 11.52 -11.36 11.28
CA GLU A 61 12.50 -11.77 12.28
C GLU A 61 13.78 -10.91 12.33
N GLN A 62 13.99 -10.04 11.35
CA GLN A 62 15.16 -9.16 11.26
C GLN A 62 14.92 -7.76 11.86
N TYR A 63 13.70 -7.46 12.31
CA TYR A 63 13.38 -6.21 12.99
C TYR A 63 13.73 -6.25 14.49
N LEU A 64 14.08 -5.09 15.08
CA LEU A 64 14.37 -4.94 16.52
C LEU A 64 13.19 -5.38 17.42
N HIS A 65 11.96 -5.21 16.94
CA HIS A 65 10.74 -5.57 17.65
C HIS A 65 9.86 -6.43 16.75
N ASP A 66 9.07 -7.33 17.36
CA ASP A 66 8.16 -8.21 16.64
C ASP A 66 7.14 -7.41 15.80
N PRO A 67 7.31 -7.39 14.46
CA PRO A 67 6.44 -6.62 13.59
C PRO A 67 5.10 -7.33 13.36
N ILE A 68 5.01 -8.65 13.62
CA ILE A 68 3.78 -9.43 13.46
C ILE A 68 2.75 -8.98 14.49
N VAL A 69 3.15 -8.86 15.76
CA VAL A 69 2.27 -8.36 16.82
C VAL A 69 1.79 -6.94 16.52
N ARG A 70 2.67 -6.08 15.99
CA ARG A 70 2.30 -4.71 15.59
C ARG A 70 1.31 -4.71 14.43
N ALA A 71 1.53 -5.56 13.43
CA ALA A 71 0.62 -5.71 12.30
C ALA A 71 -0.74 -6.23 12.76
N GLN A 72 -0.78 -7.25 13.63
CA GLN A 72 -2.03 -7.80 14.16
C GLN A 72 -2.84 -6.74 14.92
N ARG A 73 -2.20 -5.98 15.82
CA ARG A 73 -2.87 -4.87 16.53
C ARG A 73 -3.45 -3.82 15.58
N PHE A 74 -2.76 -3.54 14.47
CA PHE A 74 -3.30 -2.63 13.46
C PHE A 74 -4.53 -3.21 12.79
N LEU A 75 -4.48 -4.49 12.43
CA LEU A 75 -5.59 -5.21 11.78
C LEU A 75 -6.82 -5.32 12.70
N ASP A 76 -6.61 -5.56 13.99
CA ASP A 76 -7.70 -5.71 14.96
C ASP A 76 -8.40 -4.39 15.28
N ARG A 77 -7.73 -3.25 15.05
CA ARG A 77 -8.27 -1.93 15.40
C ARG A 77 -9.41 -1.47 14.49
N VAL A 78 -9.52 -2.02 13.28
CA VAL A 78 -10.40 -1.48 12.24
C VAL A 78 -11.18 -2.61 11.57
N ASN A 79 -12.50 -2.45 11.40
CA ASN A 79 -13.23 -3.31 10.47
C ASN A 79 -12.76 -2.99 9.05
N HIS A 80 -11.91 -3.84 8.47
CA HIS A 80 -11.32 -3.62 7.15
C HIS A 80 -12.31 -3.72 5.98
N MET A 81 -13.44 -4.41 6.17
CA MET A 81 -14.43 -4.62 5.12
C MET A 81 -15.16 -3.33 4.75
N ASP A 82 -15.59 -2.54 5.74
CA ASP A 82 -16.40 -1.34 5.47
C ASP A 82 -15.60 -0.25 4.71
N PRO A 83 -14.38 0.14 5.13
CA PRO A 83 -13.58 1.13 4.41
C PRO A 83 -13.16 0.64 3.02
N SER A 84 -12.86 -0.65 2.87
CA SER A 84 -12.57 -1.25 1.55
C SER A 84 -13.77 -1.15 0.62
N ALA A 85 -14.97 -1.53 1.09
CA ALA A 85 -16.21 -1.42 0.33
C ALA A 85 -16.55 0.04 -0.02
N ARG A 86 -16.38 0.97 0.93
CA ARG A 86 -16.56 2.41 0.69
C ARG A 86 -15.59 2.95 -0.35
N ALA A 87 -14.31 2.58 -0.29
CA ALA A 87 -13.32 2.97 -1.29
C ALA A 87 -13.70 2.44 -2.68
N ARG A 88 -14.11 1.17 -2.76
CA ARG A 88 -14.56 0.54 -4.01
C ARG A 88 -15.81 1.20 -4.59
N ALA A 89 -16.77 1.61 -3.77
CA ALA A 89 -17.97 2.30 -4.23
C ALA A 89 -17.64 3.63 -4.93
N LYS A 90 -16.61 4.36 -4.45
CA LYS A 90 -16.14 5.59 -5.11
C LYS A 90 -15.61 5.34 -6.52
N HIS A 91 -15.05 4.15 -6.80
CA HIS A 91 -14.62 3.80 -8.15
C HIS A 91 -15.81 3.72 -9.12
N ARG A 92 -16.91 3.09 -8.68
CA ARG A 92 -18.13 2.91 -9.49
C ARG A 92 -18.78 4.25 -9.83
N VAL A 93 -18.82 5.17 -8.88
CA VAL A 93 -19.30 6.54 -9.11
C VAL A 93 -18.42 7.27 -10.13
N HIS A 94 -17.10 7.09 -10.06
CA HIS A 94 -16.16 7.74 -10.98
C HIS A 94 -16.18 7.19 -12.41
N ILE A 95 -16.71 5.96 -12.63
CA ILE A 95 -16.90 5.39 -13.97
C ILE A 95 -18.26 5.77 -14.57
N ALA A 96 -19.25 6.04 -13.73
CA ALA A 96 -20.62 6.36 -14.16
C ALA A 96 -20.85 7.84 -14.52
N VAL A 97 -19.81 8.67 -14.44
CA VAL A 97 -19.79 10.10 -14.80
C VAL A 97 -18.82 10.27 -15.95
#